data_AF-A0A7S3CV18-F1
#
_entry.id   AF-A0A7S3CV18-F1
#
_cell.length_a   1.000
_cell.length_b   1.000
_cell.length_c   1.000
_cell.angle_alpha   90.00
_cell.angle_beta   90.00
_cell.angle_gamma   90.00
#
_symmetry.space_group_name_H-M   'P 1'
#
loop_
_entity.id
_entity.type
_entity.pdbx_description
1 polymer ?
#
loop_
_entity_poly.entity_id
_entity_poly.type
_entity_poly.pdbx_seq_one_letter_code
_entity_poly.pdbx_strand_id
1 'polypeptide(L)'
;MEVRNRIPCVYSLSACFCLLPFSSFCPSFYAASGPVTYLSHIDVAVLAGAAYVGAHHLLLKLKIDDPLDAAPIHLFVGALGVLLVGFFAHPMFVSDAYGVEGCATYFNGSIDEACRSTVGVFYGGNGTLLGVQVLGIVCIAAWCGATGFVLFIAIRAAKALRVKEEHEKMGLDEAKHGGYAFPDFHRGEGETEDALL
;
A
#
# COMPACT_ATOMS: atom_id res chain seq x y z
N MET A 1 25.94 -14.04 -12.79
CA MET A 1 24.80 -13.17 -12.45
C MET A 1 25.07 -12.63 -11.07
N GLU A 2 25.82 -11.53 -11.07
CA GLU A 2 26.44 -10.90 -9.91
C GLU A 2 25.36 -10.25 -9.04
N VAL A 3 25.30 -10.62 -7.77
CA VAL A 3 24.57 -9.89 -6.74
C VAL A 3 25.32 -8.58 -6.52
N ARG A 4 24.92 -7.50 -7.20
CA ARG A 4 25.49 -6.17 -6.97
C ARG A 4 24.86 -5.57 -5.71
N ASN A 5 25.56 -5.78 -4.60
CA ASN A 5 25.47 -4.98 -3.39
C ASN A 5 25.84 -3.51 -3.67
N ARG A 6 25.25 -2.62 -2.86
CA ARG A 6 25.50 -1.18 -2.68
C ARG A 6 24.58 -0.23 -3.44
N ILE A 7 23.40 0.00 -2.87
CA ILE A 7 22.96 1.36 -2.47
C ILE A 7 22.30 1.20 -1.10
N PRO A 8 22.77 1.88 -0.03
CA PRO A 8 22.02 1.93 1.21
C PRO A 8 20.78 2.80 0.92
N CYS A 9 19.61 2.18 0.78
CA CYS A 9 18.34 2.87 0.66
C CYS A 9 17.95 3.42 2.05
N VAL A 10 18.62 4.51 2.45
CA VAL A 10 18.30 5.31 3.65
C VAL A 10 17.43 6.52 3.31
N TYR A 11 16.89 6.58 2.10
CA TYR A 11 16.04 7.68 1.63
C TYR A 11 14.64 7.19 1.23
N SER A 12 13.85 6.68 2.18
CA SER A 12 12.39 6.70 2.03
C SER A 12 11.67 6.51 3.37
N LEU A 13 12.09 7.26 4.39
CA LEU A 13 11.35 7.36 5.65
C LEU A 13 10.77 8.76 5.87
N SER A 14 10.81 9.67 4.88
CA SER A 14 10.45 11.08 5.13
C SER A 14 9.78 11.89 4.00
N ALA A 15 9.37 11.33 2.85
CA ALA A 15 8.99 12.19 1.70
C ALA A 15 7.59 11.97 1.07
N CYS A 16 6.72 11.14 1.63
CA CYS A 16 5.35 10.96 1.11
C CYS A 16 4.24 11.19 2.16
N PHE A 17 4.51 12.03 3.16
CA PHE A 17 3.56 12.31 4.24
C PHE A 17 2.76 13.62 4.10
N CYS A 18 2.93 14.46 3.05
CA CYS A 18 2.39 15.83 3.12
C CYS A 18 1.69 16.47 1.90
N LEU A 19 1.61 15.93 0.68
CA LEU A 19 1.16 16.77 -0.46
C LEU A 19 0.18 16.14 -1.46
N LEU A 20 -0.84 15.44 -0.97
CA LEU A 20 -2.10 15.28 -1.73
C LEU A 20 -3.30 15.55 -0.81
N PRO A 21 -4.30 16.32 -1.28
CA PRO A 21 -5.35 16.89 -0.45
C PRO A 21 -6.23 15.78 0.12
N PHE A 22 -6.14 15.52 1.44
CA PHE A 22 -7.15 14.88 2.29
C PHE A 22 -7.82 13.54 1.88
N SER A 23 -7.44 12.88 0.78
CA SER A 23 -8.05 11.62 0.32
C SER A 23 -7.10 10.43 0.20
N SER A 24 -5.81 10.60 0.50
CA SER A 24 -4.77 9.58 0.24
C SER A 24 -3.96 9.17 1.47
N PHE A 25 -4.47 9.43 2.68
CA PHE A 25 -3.83 8.99 3.92
C PHE A 25 -4.07 7.49 4.09
N CYS A 26 -3.08 6.68 3.72
CA CYS A 26 -2.90 5.25 4.01
C CYS A 26 -4.18 4.38 3.85
N PRO A 27 -4.25 3.43 2.90
CA PRO A 27 -5.45 2.60 2.73
C PRO A 27 -5.87 1.85 4.02
N SER A 28 -4.95 1.63 4.97
CA SER A 28 -5.28 1.09 6.30
C SER A 28 -5.93 2.10 7.25
N PHE A 29 -5.62 3.39 7.10
CA PHE A 29 -6.13 4.46 7.95
C PHE A 29 -7.56 4.85 7.56
N TYR A 30 -7.88 4.89 6.26
CA TYR A 30 -9.25 5.22 5.82
C TYR A 30 -10.26 4.10 6.08
N ALA A 31 -9.83 2.82 6.02
CA ALA A 31 -10.69 1.71 6.40
C ALA A 31 -10.93 1.67 7.92
N ALA A 32 -9.94 2.05 8.74
CA ALA A 32 -9.99 1.96 10.19
C ALA A 32 -10.51 3.23 10.90
N SER A 33 -10.51 4.40 10.26
CA SER A 33 -10.80 5.69 10.91
C SER A 33 -12.25 5.90 11.39
N GLY A 34 -13.18 5.04 10.98
CA GLY A 34 -14.56 5.07 11.46
C GLY A 34 -14.79 4.16 12.67
N PRO A 35 -14.85 2.82 12.48
CA PRO A 35 -15.34 1.91 13.53
C PRO A 35 -14.27 1.33 14.47
N VAL A 36 -12.97 1.53 14.25
CA VAL A 36 -11.90 0.82 14.97
C VAL A 36 -11.34 1.67 16.11
N THR A 37 -11.65 1.34 17.35
CA THR A 37 -11.45 2.28 18.47
C THR A 37 -10.66 1.78 19.66
N TYR A 38 -10.00 0.63 19.52
CA TYR A 38 -9.02 0.21 20.52
C TYR A 38 -7.58 0.20 20.02
N LEU A 39 -7.36 -0.06 18.72
CA LEU A 39 -6.05 0.20 18.15
C LEU A 39 -5.90 1.71 18.06
N SER A 40 -4.99 2.25 18.87
CA SER A 40 -4.56 3.63 18.66
C SER A 40 -4.03 3.74 17.23
N HIS A 41 -4.13 4.93 16.64
CA HIS A 41 -3.55 5.18 15.32
C HIS A 41 -2.06 4.79 15.24
N ILE A 42 -1.38 4.76 16.39
CA ILE A 42 0.00 4.29 16.55
C ILE A 42 0.09 2.77 16.35
N ASP A 43 -0.80 1.98 16.94
CA ASP A 43 -0.78 0.51 16.81
C ASP A 43 -1.04 0.07 15.37
N VAL A 44 -2.01 0.71 14.69
CA VAL A 44 -2.27 0.47 13.26
C VAL A 44 -1.04 0.83 12.42
N ALA A 45 -0.36 1.93 12.74
CA ALA A 45 0.86 2.34 12.05
C ALA A 45 2.02 1.33 12.26
N VAL A 46 2.18 0.80 13.47
CA VAL A 46 3.19 -0.24 13.76
C VAL A 46 2.90 -1.52 12.99
N LEU A 47 1.64 -1.98 12.98
CA LEU A 47 1.23 -3.16 12.22
C LEU A 47 1.42 -2.96 10.71
N ALA A 48 1.07 -1.78 10.19
CA ALA A 48 1.29 -1.44 8.79
C ALA A 48 2.77 -1.41 8.43
N GLY A 49 3.63 -0.83 9.28
CA GLY A 49 5.08 -0.84 9.09
C GLY A 49 5.67 -2.24 9.08
N ALA A 50 5.25 -3.10 10.02
CA ALA A 50 5.68 -4.50 10.06
C ALA A 50 5.23 -5.28 8.81
N ALA A 51 3.98 -5.08 8.36
CA ALA A 51 3.46 -5.72 7.16
C ALA A 51 4.17 -5.23 5.89
N TYR A 52 4.47 -3.93 5.79
CA TYR A 52 5.28 -3.36 4.71
C TYR A 52 6.65 -4.02 4.63
N VAL A 53 7.40 -4.03 5.74
CA VAL A 53 8.75 -4.61 5.78
C VAL A 53 8.70 -6.10 5.43
N GLY A 54 7.72 -6.83 5.97
CA GLY A 54 7.52 -8.24 5.65
C GLY A 54 7.22 -8.47 4.16
N ALA A 55 6.32 -7.68 3.58
CA ALA A 55 5.93 -7.78 2.18
C ALA A 55 7.09 -7.39 1.23
N HIS A 56 7.83 -6.33 1.52
CA HIS A 56 9.02 -5.93 0.77
C HIS A 56 10.05 -7.07 0.72
N HIS A 57 10.41 -7.63 1.88
CA HIS A 57 11.35 -8.76 1.94
C HIS A 57 10.80 -10.02 1.27
N LEU A 58 9.48 -10.22 1.29
CA LEU A 58 8.83 -11.31 0.58
C LEU A 58 8.99 -11.15 -0.94
N LEU A 59 8.73 -9.96 -1.49
CA LEU A 59 8.90 -9.70 -2.93
C LEU A 59 10.35 -9.84 -3.37
N LEU A 60 11.31 -9.36 -2.58
CA LEU A 60 12.74 -9.58 -2.83
C LEU A 60 13.10 -11.06 -2.85
N LYS A 61 12.58 -11.86 -1.90
CA LYS A 61 12.78 -13.32 -1.87
C LYS A 61 12.16 -14.01 -3.08
N LEU A 62 11.01 -13.52 -3.55
CA LEU A 62 10.32 -14.02 -4.74
C LEU A 62 10.94 -13.52 -6.05
N LYS A 63 11.94 -12.64 -5.99
CA LYS A 63 12.57 -11.97 -7.16
C LYS A 63 11.54 -11.23 -8.01
N ILE A 64 10.54 -10.64 -7.37
CA ILE A 64 9.56 -9.75 -8.00
C ILE A 64 10.12 -8.34 -7.88
N ASP A 65 10.43 -7.74 -9.03
CA ASP A 65 10.98 -6.40 -9.12
C ASP A 65 9.84 -5.38 -9.15
N ASP A 66 9.48 -4.87 -7.97
CA ASP A 66 8.54 -3.77 -7.78
C ASP A 66 9.34 -2.49 -7.49
N PRO A 67 9.62 -1.65 -8.51
CA PRO A 67 10.61 -0.58 -8.39
C PRO A 67 10.22 0.53 -7.41
N LEU A 68 8.95 0.62 -7.04
CA LEU A 68 8.42 1.65 -6.15
C LEU A 68 7.84 1.09 -4.85
N ASP A 69 7.97 -0.23 -4.60
CA ASP A 69 7.29 -0.92 -3.51
C ASP A 69 5.77 -0.63 -3.48
N ALA A 70 5.15 -0.51 -4.66
CA ALA A 70 3.73 -0.21 -4.78
C ALA A 70 2.84 -1.35 -4.24
N ALA A 71 3.21 -2.61 -4.51
CA ALA A 71 2.46 -3.76 -4.01
C ALA A 71 2.56 -3.89 -2.48
N PRO A 72 3.73 -3.84 -1.82
CA PRO A 72 3.84 -3.85 -0.36
C PRO A 72 2.95 -2.80 0.32
N ILE A 73 2.97 -1.54 -0.14
CA ILE A 73 2.25 -0.45 0.53
C ILE A 73 0.75 -0.39 0.18
N HIS A 74 0.35 -0.76 -1.03
CA HIS A 74 -1.05 -0.67 -1.44
C HIS A 74 -1.82 -1.99 -1.32
N LEU A 75 -1.22 -3.12 -1.72
CA LEU A 75 -1.89 -4.42 -1.69
C LEU A 75 -1.82 -5.03 -0.28
N PHE A 76 -0.62 -5.21 0.27
CA PHE A 76 -0.46 -5.93 1.55
C PHE A 76 -0.92 -5.09 2.74
N VAL A 77 -0.40 -3.86 2.86
CA VAL A 77 -0.80 -2.94 3.93
C VAL A 77 -2.26 -2.52 3.80
N GLY A 78 -2.74 -2.29 2.57
CA GLY A 78 -4.16 -2.02 2.31
C GLY A 78 -5.07 -3.17 2.74
N ALA A 79 -4.75 -4.42 2.36
CA ALA A 79 -5.50 -5.61 2.77
C ALA A 79 -5.49 -5.79 4.29
N LEU A 80 -4.35 -5.57 4.96
CA LEU A 80 -4.28 -5.60 6.42
C LEU A 80 -5.26 -4.60 7.04
N GLY A 81 -5.33 -3.37 6.51
CA GLY A 81 -6.28 -2.35 6.95
C GLY A 81 -7.73 -2.82 6.90
N VAL A 82 -8.13 -3.39 5.77
CA VAL A 82 -9.48 -3.94 5.57
C VAL A 82 -9.76 -5.11 6.52
N LEU A 83 -8.76 -5.98 6.76
CA LEU A 83 -8.89 -7.07 7.73
C LEU A 83 -9.05 -6.57 9.17
N LEU A 84 -8.31 -5.52 9.57
CA LEU A 84 -8.40 -4.95 10.91
C LEU A 84 -9.81 -4.45 11.22
N VAL A 85 -10.57 -3.95 10.23
CA VAL A 85 -12.00 -3.63 10.40
C VAL A 85 -12.81 -4.87 10.79
N GLY A 86 -12.58 -6.01 10.11
CA GLY A 86 -13.27 -7.27 10.40
C GLY A 86 -13.00 -7.83 11.79
N PHE A 87 -11.84 -7.51 12.39
CA PHE A 87 -11.50 -7.92 13.75
C PHE A 87 -11.95 -6.90 14.81
N PHE A 88 -11.74 -5.61 14.55
CA PHE A 88 -11.77 -4.56 15.57
C PHE A 88 -12.88 -3.50 15.38
N ALA A 89 -13.83 -3.69 14.48
CA ALA A 89 -14.99 -2.79 14.39
C ALA A 89 -15.83 -2.83 15.68
N HIS A 90 -15.82 -1.73 16.42
CA HIS A 90 -16.46 -1.62 17.72
C HIS A 90 -17.94 -1.19 17.57
N PRO A 91 -18.88 -1.84 18.29
CA PRO A 91 -20.33 -1.62 18.13
C PRO A 91 -20.76 -0.16 18.25
N MET A 92 -20.23 0.59 19.23
CA MET A 92 -20.57 2.01 19.38
C MET A 92 -20.28 2.84 18.14
N PHE A 93 -19.13 2.63 17.49
CA PHE A 93 -18.72 3.42 16.33
C PHE A 93 -19.39 2.94 15.05
N VAL A 94 -19.69 1.64 14.96
CA VAL A 94 -20.55 1.11 13.90
C VAL A 94 -21.96 1.71 13.98
N SER A 95 -22.51 1.83 15.20
CA SER A 95 -23.81 2.48 15.43
C SER A 95 -23.79 3.95 15.06
N ASP A 96 -22.74 4.68 15.43
CA ASP A 96 -22.61 6.13 15.18
C ASP A 96 -22.38 6.43 13.70
N ALA A 97 -21.51 5.67 13.03
CA ALA A 97 -21.17 5.88 11.62
C ALA A 97 -22.25 5.39 10.64
N TYR A 98 -22.93 4.27 10.97
CA TYR A 98 -23.83 3.59 10.04
C TYR A 98 -25.28 3.50 10.52
N GLY A 99 -25.60 4.01 11.71
CA GLY A 99 -26.98 4.03 12.23
C GLY A 99 -27.57 2.65 12.52
N VAL A 100 -26.72 1.65 12.83
CA VAL A 100 -27.17 0.27 13.07
C VAL A 100 -27.86 0.14 14.43
N GLU A 101 -29.16 -0.13 14.41
CA GLU A 101 -29.95 -0.41 15.61
C GLU A 101 -29.45 -1.68 16.32
N GLY A 102 -29.49 -1.70 17.65
CA GLY A 102 -29.03 -2.85 18.47
C GLY A 102 -27.52 -2.91 18.75
N CYS A 103 -26.72 -2.00 18.16
CA CYS A 103 -25.32 -1.81 18.54
C CYS A 103 -25.14 -0.78 19.68
N ALA A 104 -26.07 0.17 19.83
CA ALA A 104 -26.05 1.17 20.89
C ALA A 104 -26.28 0.59 22.30
N THR A 105 -26.90 -0.59 22.40
CA THR A 105 -27.17 -1.30 23.67
C THR A 105 -25.96 -2.04 24.22
N TYR A 106 -24.81 -2.00 23.53
CA TYR A 106 -23.57 -2.64 23.99
C TYR A 106 -23.17 -2.22 25.42
N PHE A 107 -23.50 -0.99 25.85
CA PHE A 107 -23.29 -0.52 27.22
C PHE A 107 -24.02 -1.35 28.29
N ASN A 108 -25.12 -2.02 27.92
CA ASN A 108 -25.89 -2.92 28.78
C ASN A 108 -25.51 -4.41 28.58
N GLY A 109 -24.39 -4.69 27.89
CA GLY A 109 -23.88 -6.05 27.68
C GLY A 109 -24.69 -6.92 26.71
N SER A 110 -25.65 -6.35 25.99
CA SER A 110 -26.49 -7.05 24.99
C SER A 110 -26.29 -6.45 23.60
N ILE A 111 -25.98 -7.32 22.64
CA ILE A 111 -25.91 -6.99 21.21
C ILE A 111 -26.96 -7.81 20.47
N ASP A 112 -27.75 -7.12 19.66
CA ASP A 112 -28.77 -7.76 18.85
C ASP A 112 -28.16 -8.53 17.68
N GLU A 113 -28.90 -9.50 17.14
CA GLU A 113 -28.43 -10.34 16.03
C GLU A 113 -28.10 -9.51 14.78
N ALA A 114 -28.87 -8.44 14.53
CA ALA A 114 -28.60 -7.51 13.44
C ALA A 114 -27.22 -6.84 13.62
N CYS A 115 -26.91 -6.37 14.84
CA CYS A 115 -25.62 -5.76 15.17
C CYS A 115 -24.44 -6.76 15.08
N ARG A 116 -24.65 -8.03 15.46
CA ARG A 116 -23.59 -9.06 15.41
C ARG A 116 -22.99 -9.26 14.01
N SER A 117 -23.77 -8.99 12.98
CA SER A 117 -23.31 -9.11 11.59
C SER A 117 -22.41 -7.97 11.12
N THR A 118 -22.44 -6.82 11.80
CA THR A 118 -21.76 -5.57 11.41
C THR A 118 -20.60 -5.18 12.32
N VAL A 119 -20.29 -5.99 13.35
CA VAL A 119 -19.22 -5.71 14.32
C VAL A 119 -18.07 -6.69 14.20
N GLY A 120 -16.91 -6.27 14.70
CA GLY A 120 -15.69 -7.05 14.69
C GLY A 120 -15.80 -8.31 15.55
N VAL A 121 -15.08 -9.35 15.14
CA VAL A 121 -15.09 -10.65 15.85
C VAL A 121 -14.68 -10.51 17.32
N PHE A 122 -13.76 -9.58 17.64
CA PHE A 122 -13.32 -9.36 19.03
C PHE A 122 -14.35 -8.61 19.90
N TYR A 123 -15.42 -8.09 19.31
CA TYR A 123 -16.50 -7.38 20.02
C TYR A 123 -17.83 -8.14 20.02
N GLY A 124 -17.78 -9.46 19.84
CA GLY A 124 -18.97 -10.32 19.87
C GLY A 124 -19.67 -10.48 18.51
N GLY A 125 -19.03 -10.03 17.42
CA GLY A 125 -19.50 -10.30 16.07
C GLY A 125 -19.49 -11.80 15.74
N ASN A 126 -20.40 -12.23 14.88
CA ASN A 126 -20.54 -13.63 14.48
C ASN A 126 -19.58 -14.06 13.34
N GLY A 127 -18.69 -13.16 12.90
CA GLY A 127 -17.74 -13.39 11.81
C GLY A 127 -18.23 -12.97 10.43
N THR A 128 -19.50 -12.57 10.28
CA THR A 128 -20.03 -12.07 8.99
C THR A 128 -19.22 -10.89 8.48
N LEU A 129 -18.94 -9.89 9.33
CA LEU A 129 -18.14 -8.73 8.93
C LEU A 129 -16.76 -9.14 8.41
N LEU A 130 -16.05 -10.01 9.13
CA LEU A 130 -14.73 -10.50 8.71
C LEU A 130 -14.80 -11.22 7.36
N GLY A 131 -15.80 -12.07 7.16
CA GLY A 131 -16.04 -12.75 5.88
C GLY A 131 -16.29 -11.76 4.73
N VAL A 132 -17.09 -10.72 4.97
CA VAL A 132 -17.34 -9.64 3.99
C VAL A 132 -16.05 -8.88 3.67
N GLN A 133 -15.21 -8.57 4.67
CA GLN A 133 -13.93 -7.89 4.44
C GLN A 133 -12.97 -8.74 3.59
N VAL A 134 -12.85 -10.04 3.89
CA VAL A 134 -12.04 -10.98 3.09
C VAL A 134 -12.57 -11.06 1.66
N LEU A 135 -13.88 -11.20 1.48
CA LEU A 135 -14.50 -11.24 0.16
C LEU A 135 -14.24 -9.93 -0.60
N GLY A 136 -14.35 -8.78 0.08
CA GLY A 136 -14.03 -7.47 -0.48
C GLY A 136 -12.59 -7.39 -0.99
N ILE A 137 -11.61 -7.85 -0.21
CA ILE A 137 -10.20 -7.90 -0.63
C ILE A 137 -10.03 -8.75 -1.89
N VAL A 138 -10.66 -9.94 -1.93
CA VAL A 138 -10.59 -10.84 -3.10
C VAL A 138 -11.21 -10.19 -4.33
N CYS A 139 -12.38 -9.56 -4.18
CA CYS A 139 -13.06 -8.86 -5.28
C CYS A 139 -12.21 -7.70 -5.83
N ILE A 140 -11.61 -6.88 -4.96
CA ILE A 140 -10.74 -5.76 -5.35
C ILE A 140 -9.49 -6.29 -6.05
N ALA A 141 -8.82 -7.29 -5.47
CA ALA A 141 -7.62 -7.88 -6.06
C ALA A 141 -7.90 -8.53 -7.42
N ALA A 142 -9.03 -9.25 -7.54
CA ALA A 142 -9.46 -9.85 -8.80
C ALA A 142 -9.77 -8.80 -9.86
N TRP A 143 -10.50 -7.73 -9.51
CA TRP A 143 -10.86 -6.66 -10.44
C TRP A 143 -9.63 -5.88 -10.91
N CYS A 144 -8.79 -5.41 -9.99
CA CYS A 144 -7.55 -4.69 -10.31
C CYS A 144 -6.56 -5.57 -11.08
N GLY A 145 -6.44 -6.84 -10.69
CA GLY A 145 -5.61 -7.82 -11.38
C GLY A 145 -6.09 -8.10 -12.79
N ALA A 146 -7.40 -8.33 -12.99
CA ALA A 146 -7.97 -8.61 -14.30
C ALA A 146 -7.87 -7.40 -15.25
N THR A 147 -8.26 -6.21 -14.78
CA THR A 147 -8.19 -4.98 -15.59
C THR A 147 -6.75 -4.60 -15.91
N GLY A 148 -5.84 -4.68 -14.93
CA GLY A 148 -4.41 -4.48 -15.14
C GLY A 148 -3.82 -5.49 -16.12
N PHE A 149 -4.18 -6.77 -16.00
CA PHE A 149 -3.72 -7.82 -16.92
C PHE A 149 -4.16 -7.55 -18.37
N VAL A 150 -5.43 -7.19 -18.58
CA VAL A 150 -5.95 -6.81 -19.90
C VAL A 150 -5.19 -5.61 -20.46
N LEU A 151 -5.01 -4.55 -19.67
CA LEU A 151 -4.27 -3.35 -20.07
C LEU A 151 -2.82 -3.69 -20.45
N PHE A 152 -2.10 -4.40 -19.59
CA PHE A 152 -0.69 -4.73 -19.82
C PHE A 152 -0.50 -5.69 -20.98
N ILE A 153 -1.43 -6.62 -21.24
CA ILE A 153 -1.39 -7.43 -22.46
C ILE A 153 -1.60 -6.58 -23.71
N ALA A 154 -2.56 -5.65 -23.70
CA ALA A 154 -2.80 -4.77 -24.84
C ALA A 154 -1.56 -3.90 -25.15
N ILE A 155 -0.95 -3.30 -24.13
CA ILE A 155 0.28 -2.49 -24.27
C ILE A 155 1.47 -3.36 -24.70
N ARG A 156 1.58 -4.58 -24.16
CA ARG A 156 2.61 -5.55 -24.58
C ARG A 156 2.44 -5.94 -26.05
N ALA A 157 1.22 -6.17 -26.52
CA ALA A 157 0.94 -6.45 -27.92
C ALA A 157 1.34 -5.28 -28.83
N ALA A 158 1.18 -4.04 -28.35
CA ALA A 158 1.66 -2.84 -29.01
C ALA A 158 3.19 -2.62 -28.92
N LYS A 159 3.94 -3.51 -28.25
CA LYS A 159 5.39 -3.39 -27.97
C LYS A 159 5.77 -2.07 -27.27
N ALA A 160 4.85 -1.50 -26.48
CA ALA A 160 5.01 -0.20 -25.83
C ALA A 160 5.30 -0.30 -24.32
N LEU A 161 5.38 -1.51 -23.76
CA LEU A 161 5.45 -1.71 -22.31
C LEU A 161 6.84 -1.43 -21.70
N ARG A 162 7.91 -1.76 -22.42
CA ARG A 162 9.30 -1.61 -21.95
C ARG A 162 10.14 -0.94 -23.01
N VAL A 163 11.04 -0.07 -22.57
CA VAL A 163 12.02 0.58 -23.44
C VAL A 163 13.06 -0.45 -23.89
N LYS A 164 13.73 -0.21 -25.01
CA LYS A 164 14.83 -1.07 -25.46
C LYS A 164 15.95 -1.12 -24.41
N GLU A 165 16.63 -2.26 -24.33
CA GLU A 165 17.72 -2.51 -23.38
C GLU A 165 18.87 -1.48 -23.50
N GLU A 166 19.15 -0.98 -24.71
CA GLU A 166 20.15 0.07 -24.94
C GLU A 166 19.83 1.37 -24.18
N HIS A 167 18.58 1.82 -24.25
CA HIS A 167 18.11 3.01 -23.55
C HIS A 167 17.92 2.76 -22.05
N GLU A 168 17.60 1.52 -21.66
CA GLU A 168 17.49 1.14 -20.24
C GLU A 168 18.87 1.21 -19.55
N LYS A 169 19.95 0.82 -20.24
CA LYS A 169 21.33 0.91 -19.73
C LYS A 169 21.89 2.33 -19.72
N MET A 170 21.55 3.14 -20.72
CA MET A 170 21.99 4.54 -20.83
C MET A 170 21.29 5.44 -19.80
N GLY A 171 20.09 5.07 -19.36
CA GLY A 171 19.25 5.90 -18.50
C GLY A 171 18.20 6.65 -19.31
N LEU A 172 16.97 6.69 -18.79
CA LEU A 172 15.83 7.20 -19.54
C LEU A 172 15.88 8.71 -19.76
N ASP A 173 16.54 9.44 -18.85
CA ASP A 173 16.75 10.88 -18.96
C ASP A 173 17.64 11.21 -20.16
N GLU A 174 18.79 10.57 -20.27
CA GLU A 174 19.70 10.75 -21.41
C GLU A 174 19.04 10.28 -22.72
N ALA A 175 18.37 9.12 -22.70
CA ALA A 175 17.77 8.54 -23.90
C ALA A 175 16.59 9.33 -24.49
N LYS A 176 15.80 10.02 -23.66
CA LYS A 176 14.59 10.75 -24.12
C LYS A 176 14.72 12.26 -24.04
N HIS A 177 15.53 12.80 -23.13
CA HIS A 177 15.60 14.23 -22.84
C HIS A 177 16.97 14.83 -23.17
N GLY A 178 17.93 14.03 -23.64
CA GLY A 178 19.22 14.52 -24.16
C GLY A 178 20.16 15.08 -23.09
N GLY A 179 19.94 14.72 -21.82
CA GLY A 179 20.76 15.16 -20.70
C GLY A 179 20.28 14.53 -19.39
N TYR A 180 21.05 14.74 -18.33
CA TYR A 180 20.73 14.26 -17.00
C TYR A 180 19.72 15.19 -16.31
N ALA A 181 18.80 14.64 -15.52
CA ALA A 181 17.88 15.44 -14.70
C ALA A 181 18.60 16.33 -13.67
N PHE A 182 19.80 15.90 -13.24
CA PHE A 182 20.63 16.62 -12.27
C PHE A 182 22.08 16.74 -12.80
N PRO A 183 22.35 17.69 -13.70
CA PRO A 183 23.65 17.79 -14.36
C PRO A 183 24.80 18.03 -13.37
N ASP A 184 24.57 18.77 -12.28
CA ASP A 184 25.60 19.07 -11.28
C ASP A 184 26.07 17.84 -10.48
N PHE A 185 25.26 16.78 -10.38
CA PHE A 185 25.62 15.54 -9.70
C PHE A 185 26.36 14.54 -10.61
N HIS A 186 26.20 14.64 -11.93
CA HIS A 186 26.97 13.86 -12.90
C HIS A 186 28.33 14.48 -13.25
N ARG A 187 28.50 15.77 -12.93
CA ARG A 187 29.71 16.57 -13.17
C ARG A 187 30.88 16.28 -12.22
N GLY A 188 30.71 15.34 -11.28
CA GLY A 188 31.68 15.05 -10.23
C GLY A 188 32.79 14.06 -10.57
N GLU A 189 32.73 13.36 -11.71
CA GLU A 189 33.73 12.34 -12.07
C GLU A 189 34.60 12.68 -13.28
N GLY A 190 34.35 13.80 -13.97
CA GLY A 190 35.08 14.16 -15.21
C GLY A 190 35.65 15.58 -15.28
N GLU A 191 35.13 16.55 -14.52
CA GLU A 191 35.56 17.95 -14.71
C GLU A 191 36.79 18.36 -13.89
N THR A 192 37.31 17.52 -12.98
CA THR A 192 38.54 17.85 -12.25
C THR A 192 39.82 17.61 -13.06
N GLU A 193 39.78 16.87 -14.17
CA GLU A 193 40.96 16.69 -15.03
C GLU A 193 41.09 17.79 -16.10
N ASP A 194 39.96 18.33 -16.59
CA ASP A 194 39.97 19.34 -17.66
C ASP A 194 40.07 20.79 -17.15
N ALA A 195 39.89 21.03 -15.85
CA ALA A 195 40.06 22.35 -15.23
C ALA A 195 41.51 22.65 -14.78
N LEU A 196 42.45 21.74 -15.04
CA LEU A 196 43.87 21.84 -14.66
C LEU A 196 44.86 21.73 -15.85
N LEU A 197 44.38 21.80 -17.09
CA LEU A 197 45.19 21.96 -18.30
C LEU A 197 44.75 23.20 -19.09
#